data_AF-A0A0D7ASG6-F1
#
_entry.id   AF-A0A0D7ASG6-F1
#
_cell.length_a   1.000
_cell.length_b   1.000
_cell.length_c   1.000
_cell.angle_alpha   90.00
_cell.angle_beta   90.00
_cell.angle_gamma   90.00
#
_symmetry.space_group_name_H-M   'P 1'
#
loop_
_entity.id
_entity.type
_entity.pdbx_description
1 polymer ?
#
loop_
_entity_poly.entity_id
_entity_poly.type
_entity_poly.pdbx_seq_one_letter_code
_entity_poly.pdbx_strand_id
1 'polypeptide(L)'
;MKYSILAAFTPMFLSLASAAEVNPLDIWNPAITSPTSETVWTVGQTVEVTWSTADAPENVSNGGSVVLGKGADFLYNVIVDHFDLKAANGAIAVTVPDVEAGDDYFVVLFGDSGNASDKFTIEA
;
A
#
# COMPACT_ATOMS: atom_id res chain seq x y z
N MET A 1 21.29 75.23 25.33
CA MET A 1 21.30 74.56 24.01
C MET A 1 21.49 73.07 24.27
N LYS A 2 20.38 72.32 24.34
CA LYS A 2 19.92 71.27 23.40
C LYS A 2 20.82 70.03 23.37
N TYR A 3 20.39 68.99 24.09
CA TYR A 3 20.91 67.62 24.02
C TYR A 3 20.48 66.96 22.70
N SER A 4 21.42 66.40 21.94
CA SER A 4 21.14 65.59 20.75
C SER A 4 21.19 64.11 21.13
N ILE A 5 20.06 63.43 21.05
CA ILE A 5 19.96 61.97 21.18
C ILE A 5 20.13 61.39 19.78
N LEU A 6 21.18 60.57 19.57
CA LEU A 6 21.35 59.80 18.35
C LEU A 6 20.54 58.50 18.48
N ALA A 7 19.44 58.38 17.74
CA ALA A 7 18.67 57.14 17.68
C ALA A 7 19.35 56.17 16.70
N ALA A 8 19.82 55.01 17.18
CA ALA A 8 20.30 53.93 16.34
C ALA A 8 19.09 53.15 15.78
N PHE A 9 18.98 53.08 14.45
CA PHE A 9 17.91 52.36 13.76
C PHE A 9 18.44 51.00 13.30
N THR A 10 18.06 49.92 13.98
CA THR A 10 18.43 48.55 13.62
C THR A 10 17.47 48.04 12.55
N PRO A 11 17.91 47.65 11.34
CA PRO A 11 17.02 47.03 10.37
C PRO A 11 16.59 45.65 10.86
N MET A 12 15.28 45.48 11.01
CA MET A 12 14.64 44.20 11.30
C MET A 12 14.72 43.32 10.04
N PHE A 13 15.44 42.20 10.10
CA PHE A 13 15.41 41.19 9.03
C PHE A 13 14.05 40.48 9.06
N LEU A 14 13.21 40.69 8.05
CA LEU A 14 12.05 39.85 7.81
C LEU A 14 12.52 38.49 7.28
N SER A 15 12.42 37.44 8.10
CA SER A 15 12.55 36.06 7.62
C SER A 15 11.29 35.69 6.85
N LEU A 16 11.41 35.49 5.53
CA LEU A 16 10.39 34.81 4.75
C LEU A 16 10.39 33.33 5.17
N ALA A 17 9.46 32.94 6.03
CA ALA A 17 9.16 31.53 6.25
C ALA A 17 8.47 31.00 4.98
N SER A 18 9.16 30.17 4.22
CA SER A 18 8.53 29.43 3.12
C SER A 18 7.65 28.35 3.73
N ALA A 19 6.33 28.46 3.56
CA ALA A 19 5.44 27.35 3.83
C ALA A 19 5.67 26.29 2.74
N ALA A 20 6.14 25.10 3.12
CA ALA A 20 6.14 23.96 2.23
C ALA A 20 4.68 23.51 2.04
N GLU A 21 4.25 23.29 0.80
CA GLU A 21 2.95 22.67 0.54
C GLU A 21 2.96 21.25 1.12
N VAL A 22 2.08 21.00 2.10
CA VAL A 22 1.83 19.65 2.62
C VAL A 22 0.80 19.02 1.70
N ASN A 23 1.24 18.14 0.81
CA ASN A 23 0.31 17.33 0.02
C ASN A 23 -0.38 16.34 0.96
N PRO A 24 -1.72 16.23 0.92
CA PRO A 24 -2.42 15.21 1.69
C PRO A 24 -1.94 13.82 1.23
N LEU A 25 -1.65 12.95 2.20
CA LEU A 25 -1.42 11.55 1.93
C LEU A 25 -2.80 10.87 1.85
N ASP A 26 -3.06 10.18 0.74
CA ASP A 26 -4.31 9.44 0.54
C ASP A 26 -4.13 7.98 0.91
N ILE A 27 -5.21 7.37 1.36
CA ILE A 27 -5.27 5.93 1.54
C ILE A 27 -5.61 5.30 0.18
N TRP A 28 -4.87 4.27 -0.21
CA TRP A 28 -5.08 3.56 -1.47
C TRP A 28 -5.44 2.09 -1.25
N ASN A 29 -6.59 1.70 -1.81
CA ASN A 29 -7.14 0.37 -1.75
C ASN A 29 -7.45 -0.15 -3.18
N PRO A 30 -6.44 -0.60 -3.94
CA PRO A 30 -6.61 -0.92 -5.36
C PRO A 30 -7.36 -2.23 -5.60
N ALA A 31 -8.19 -2.28 -6.63
CA ALA A 31 -8.88 -3.50 -7.03
C ALA A 31 -7.89 -4.59 -7.50
N ILE A 32 -7.95 -5.79 -6.89
CA ILE A 32 -7.17 -6.95 -7.33
C ILE A 32 -7.65 -7.40 -8.72
N THR A 33 -6.71 -7.71 -9.61
CA THR A 33 -6.97 -8.23 -10.95
C THR A 33 -6.50 -9.68 -11.13
N SER A 34 -5.59 -10.15 -10.28
CA SER A 34 -5.18 -11.56 -10.17
C SER A 34 -4.79 -11.85 -8.71
N PRO A 35 -5.26 -12.97 -8.12
CA PRO A 35 -5.97 -14.08 -8.75
C PRO A 35 -7.44 -13.77 -9.08
N THR A 36 -7.98 -14.52 -10.04
CA THR A 36 -9.41 -14.55 -10.43
C THR A 36 -10.00 -15.93 -10.14
N SER A 37 -11.32 -16.09 -10.32
CA SER A 37 -11.98 -17.40 -10.16
C SER A 37 -11.50 -18.52 -11.09
N GLU A 38 -10.80 -18.18 -12.17
CA GLU A 38 -10.19 -19.16 -13.09
C GLU A 38 -8.73 -19.48 -12.72
N THR A 39 -8.18 -18.83 -11.70
CA THR A 39 -6.78 -19.00 -11.32
C THR A 39 -6.55 -20.32 -10.58
N VAL A 40 -5.47 -21.00 -10.97
CA VAL A 40 -4.95 -22.18 -10.28
C VAL A 40 -3.49 -21.91 -9.89
N TRP A 41 -3.20 -21.97 -8.60
CA TRP A 41 -1.84 -21.89 -8.06
C TRP A 41 -1.36 -23.26 -7.63
N THR A 42 -0.08 -23.56 -7.85
CA THR A 42 0.54 -24.78 -7.30
C THR A 42 1.43 -24.43 -6.12
N VAL A 43 1.35 -25.20 -5.04
CA VAL A 43 2.18 -25.05 -3.84
C VAL A 43 3.67 -24.93 -4.21
N GLY A 44 4.36 -23.99 -3.57
CA GLY A 44 5.79 -23.73 -3.77
C GLY A 44 6.14 -22.95 -5.05
N GLN A 45 5.20 -22.72 -5.96
CA GLN A 45 5.45 -21.85 -7.11
C GLN A 45 5.54 -20.38 -6.69
N THR A 46 6.33 -19.62 -7.45
CA THR A 46 6.27 -18.15 -7.40
C THR A 46 5.24 -17.68 -8.42
N VAL A 47 4.25 -16.94 -7.95
CA VAL A 47 3.13 -16.39 -8.74
C VAL A 47 3.02 -14.89 -8.50
N GLU A 48 2.29 -14.18 -9.35
CA GLU A 48 2.05 -12.75 -9.16
C GLU A 48 0.62 -12.49 -8.66
N VAL A 49 0.53 -11.70 -7.59
CA VAL A 49 -0.70 -11.01 -7.21
C VAL A 49 -0.68 -9.66 -7.89
N THR A 50 -1.73 -9.32 -8.63
CA THR A 50 -1.80 -8.07 -9.40
C THR A 50 -3.04 -7.27 -9.05
N TRP A 51 -2.94 -5.95 -9.24
CA TRP A 51 -4.03 -5.01 -9.00
C TRP A 51 -4.00 -3.85 -10.01
N SER A 52 -5.13 -3.17 -10.15
CA SER A 52 -5.25 -1.97 -10.99
C SER A 52 -4.51 -0.79 -10.37
N THR A 53 -3.79 -0.02 -11.18
CA THR A 53 -3.15 1.25 -10.78
C THR A 53 -3.88 2.49 -11.31
N ALA A 54 -5.02 2.29 -11.98
CA ALA A 54 -5.74 3.35 -12.69
C ALA A 54 -6.24 4.48 -11.77
N ASP A 55 -6.47 4.18 -10.49
CA ASP A 55 -6.98 5.09 -9.47
C ASP A 55 -5.93 5.44 -8.40
N ALA A 56 -4.65 5.13 -8.64
CA ALA A 56 -3.60 5.36 -7.66
C ALA A 56 -3.44 6.88 -7.36
N PRO A 57 -3.51 7.31 -6.10
CA PRO A 57 -3.33 8.71 -5.73
C PRO A 57 -1.86 9.14 -5.88
N GLU A 58 -1.63 10.45 -5.95
CA GLU A 58 -0.28 11.01 -6.08
C GLU A 58 0.59 10.74 -4.85
N ASN A 59 0.00 10.70 -3.66
CA ASN A 59 0.71 10.37 -2.43
C ASN A 59 -0.06 9.29 -1.67
N VAL A 60 0.59 8.16 -1.40
CA VAL A 60 -0.02 7.02 -0.70
C VAL A 60 0.46 6.98 0.75
N SER A 61 -0.47 6.88 1.69
CA SER A 61 -0.22 6.89 3.15
C SER A 61 0.03 5.51 3.75
N ASN A 62 -0.43 4.45 3.08
CA ASN A 62 -0.39 3.07 3.58
C ASN A 62 0.58 2.18 2.79
N GLY A 63 1.14 1.19 3.47
CA GLY A 63 1.84 0.08 2.83
C GLY A 63 0.87 -0.95 2.26
N GLY A 64 1.40 -2.06 1.75
CA GLY A 64 0.67 -3.24 1.30
C GLY A 64 1.04 -4.48 2.11
N SER A 65 0.16 -5.47 2.22
CA SER A 65 0.46 -6.83 2.67
C SER A 65 -0.45 -7.82 1.95
N VAL A 66 0.04 -9.03 1.70
CA VAL A 66 -0.74 -10.09 1.02
C VAL A 66 -1.04 -11.19 2.03
N VAL A 67 -2.33 -11.45 2.23
CA VAL A 67 -2.84 -12.50 3.12
C VAL A 67 -3.64 -13.51 2.32
N LEU A 68 -3.47 -14.80 2.60
CA LEU A 68 -4.25 -15.87 2.00
C LEU A 68 -5.33 -16.35 2.97
N GLY A 69 -6.59 -16.31 2.56
CA GLY A 69 -7.72 -16.88 3.26
C GLY A 69 -8.28 -18.13 2.56
N LYS A 70 -9.12 -18.88 3.27
CA LYS A 70 -9.83 -20.07 2.74
C LYS A 70 -11.25 -20.12 3.31
N GLY A 71 -12.25 -20.40 2.48
CA GLY A 71 -13.62 -20.56 2.95
C GLY A 71 -14.23 -19.26 3.46
N ALA A 72 -14.50 -19.18 4.77
CA ALA A 72 -14.93 -17.96 5.48
C ALA A 72 -13.86 -17.45 6.46
N ASP A 73 -12.75 -18.18 6.57
CA ASP A 73 -11.70 -17.90 7.53
C ASP A 73 -10.59 -17.11 6.83
N PHE A 74 -10.31 -15.93 7.38
CA PHE A 74 -9.02 -15.31 7.16
C PHE A 74 -8.01 -16.15 7.92
N LEU A 75 -7.32 -17.04 7.20
CA LEU A 75 -6.10 -17.59 7.75
C LEU A 75 -5.17 -16.39 7.90
N TYR A 76 -4.60 -16.16 9.08
CA TYR A 76 -3.55 -15.15 9.28
C TYR A 76 -2.23 -15.59 8.60
N ASN A 77 -2.33 -16.16 7.40
CA ASN A 77 -1.24 -16.54 6.53
C ASN A 77 -0.83 -15.31 5.74
N VAL A 78 -0.13 -14.40 6.41
CA VAL A 78 0.58 -13.32 5.73
C VAL A 78 1.66 -13.96 4.86
N ILE A 79 1.48 -13.92 3.54
CA ILE A 79 2.44 -14.47 2.56
C ILE A 79 3.49 -13.41 2.22
N VAL A 80 3.06 -12.15 2.17
CA VAL A 80 3.97 -11.00 2.08
C VAL A 80 3.59 -10.01 3.16
N ASP A 81 4.54 -9.76 4.04
CA ASP A 81 4.41 -8.82 5.13
C ASP A 81 5.00 -7.46 4.73
N HIS A 82 4.19 -6.40 4.77
CA HIS A 82 4.58 -5.00 4.59
C HIS A 82 5.48 -4.68 3.38
N PHE A 83 4.92 -4.03 2.36
CA PHE A 83 5.67 -3.47 1.23
C PHE A 83 5.18 -2.06 0.86
N ASP A 84 5.98 -1.33 0.06
CA ASP A 84 5.53 -0.07 -0.53
C ASP A 84 4.54 -0.37 -1.66
N LEU A 85 3.25 -0.19 -1.36
CA LEU A 85 2.15 -0.51 -2.27
C LEU A 85 2.25 0.27 -3.58
N LYS A 86 2.66 1.54 -3.52
CA LYS A 86 2.78 2.40 -4.68
C LYS A 86 3.98 2.02 -5.53
N ALA A 87 5.14 1.80 -4.90
CA ALA A 87 6.35 1.43 -5.62
C ALA A 87 6.27 0.05 -6.29
N ALA A 88 5.44 -0.86 -5.76
CA ALA A 88 5.17 -2.16 -6.37
C ALA A 88 4.42 -2.09 -7.72
N ASN A 89 3.81 -0.94 -8.04
CA ASN A 89 3.28 -0.62 -9.38
C ASN A 89 2.37 -1.71 -10.00
N GLY A 90 1.43 -2.21 -9.21
CA GLY A 90 0.35 -3.09 -9.71
C GLY A 90 0.64 -4.59 -9.62
N ALA A 91 1.81 -5.01 -9.14
CA ALA A 91 2.12 -6.42 -8.98
C ALA A 91 3.09 -6.70 -7.84
N ILE A 92 2.97 -7.89 -7.24
CA ILE A 92 3.99 -8.44 -6.34
C ILE A 92 4.11 -9.95 -6.52
N ALA A 93 5.34 -10.43 -6.60
CA ALA A 93 5.63 -11.86 -6.62
C ALA A 93 5.47 -12.45 -5.21
N VAL A 94 4.78 -13.58 -5.13
CA VAL A 94 4.53 -14.33 -3.88
C VAL A 94 4.88 -15.79 -4.09
N THR A 95 5.41 -16.44 -3.05
CA THR A 95 5.57 -17.90 -3.06
C THR A 95 4.32 -18.53 -2.46
N VAL A 96 3.69 -19.46 -3.19
CA VAL A 96 2.49 -20.15 -2.74
C VAL A 96 2.86 -21.01 -1.51
N PRO A 97 2.25 -20.78 -0.34
CA PRO A 97 2.59 -21.49 0.88
C PRO A 97 2.18 -22.96 0.81
N ASP A 98 2.79 -23.79 1.65
CA ASP A 98 2.41 -25.19 1.82
C ASP A 98 1.06 -25.30 2.53
N VAL A 99 -0.01 -25.51 1.75
CA VAL A 99 -1.40 -25.61 2.21
C VAL A 99 -2.10 -26.77 1.52
N GLU A 100 -3.16 -27.29 2.12
CA GLU A 100 -3.98 -28.34 1.51
C GLU A 100 -4.62 -27.85 0.20
N ALA A 101 -4.74 -28.72 -0.81
CA ALA A 101 -5.47 -28.37 -2.01
C ALA A 101 -6.93 -27.95 -1.72
N GLY A 102 -7.47 -27.07 -2.55
CA GLY A 102 -8.84 -26.56 -2.41
C GLY A 102 -9.18 -25.49 -3.43
N ASP A 103 -10.46 -25.24 -3.64
CA ASP A 103 -11.03 -24.32 -4.65
C ASP A 103 -11.67 -23.06 -4.05
N ASP A 104 -11.50 -22.85 -2.75
CA ASP A 104 -12.14 -21.78 -1.98
C ASP A 104 -11.13 -20.81 -1.34
N TYR A 105 -9.93 -20.72 -1.91
CA TYR A 105 -8.89 -19.78 -1.50
C TYR A 105 -9.14 -18.38 -2.02
N PHE A 106 -8.73 -17.35 -1.29
CA PHE A 106 -8.78 -15.97 -1.78
C PHE A 106 -7.61 -15.17 -1.21
N VAL A 107 -7.17 -14.15 -1.94
CA VAL A 107 -6.13 -13.23 -1.47
C VAL A 107 -6.80 -11.98 -0.94
N VAL A 108 -6.29 -11.46 0.18
CA VAL A 108 -6.57 -10.11 0.65
C VAL A 108 -5.32 -9.27 0.51
N LEU A 109 -5.43 -8.15 -0.22
CA LEU A 109 -4.42 -7.10 -0.27
C LEU A 109 -4.77 -6.06 0.80
N PHE A 110 -4.03 -6.09 1.91
CA PHE A 110 -4.19 -5.11 2.98
C PHE A 110 -3.39 -3.86 2.66
N GLY A 111 -4.10 -2.77 2.41
CA GLY A 111 -3.58 -1.42 2.45
C GLY A 111 -3.92 -0.76 3.79
N ASP A 112 -5.10 -0.14 3.81
CA ASP A 112 -5.77 0.37 5.01
C ASP A 112 -6.81 -0.60 5.58
N SER A 113 -7.45 -1.45 4.76
CA SER A 113 -8.11 -2.74 5.11
C SER A 113 -8.92 -3.35 3.95
N GLY A 114 -8.74 -4.66 3.69
CA GLY A 114 -9.85 -5.54 3.29
C GLY A 114 -10.25 -5.65 1.82
N ASN A 115 -9.35 -5.49 0.86
CA ASN A 115 -9.66 -5.79 -0.54
C ASN A 115 -9.32 -7.24 -0.90
N ALA A 116 -10.36 -8.02 -1.14
CA ALA A 116 -10.26 -9.45 -1.42
C ALA A 116 -10.46 -9.76 -2.91
N SER A 117 -9.76 -10.77 -3.41
CA SER A 117 -9.99 -11.36 -4.73
C SER A 117 -11.26 -12.21 -4.76
N ASP A 118 -11.63 -12.66 -5.95
CA ASP A 118 -12.49 -13.83 -6.10
C ASP A 118 -11.85 -15.07 -5.46
N LYS A 119 -12.68 -16.08 -5.19
CA LYS A 119 -12.19 -17.41 -4.77
C LYS A 119 -11.55 -18.14 -5.93
N PHE A 120 -10.43 -18.80 -5.70
CA PHE A 120 -9.61 -19.50 -6.69
C PHE A 120 -9.05 -20.82 -6.13
N THR A 121 -8.38 -21.60 -6.99
CA THR A 121 -7.87 -22.93 -6.65
C THR A 121 -6.38 -22.92 -6.29
N ILE A 122 -6.01 -23.65 -5.23
CA ILE A 122 -4.64 -24.06 -4.94
C ILE A 122 -4.55 -25.58 -5.02
N GLU A 123 -3.55 -26.08 -5.75
CA GLU A 123 -3.21 -27.50 -5.88
C GLU A 123 -1.83 -27.78 -5.28
N ALA A 124 -1.60 -29.04 -4.88
CA ALA A 124 -0.34 -29.51 -4.28
C ALA A 124 0.73 -29.84 -5.34
#